data_AF-A0ABD1QKJ3-F1
#
_entry.id   AF-A0ABD1QKJ3-F1
#
_cell.length_a   1.000
_cell.length_b   1.000
_cell.length_c   1.000
_cell.angle_alpha   90.00
_cell.angle_beta   90.00
_cell.angle_gamma   90.00
#
_symmetry.space_group_name_H-M   'P 1'
#
loop_
_entity.id
_entity.type
_entity.pdbx_description
1 polymer ?
#
loop_
_entity_poly.entity_id
_entity_poly.type
_entity_poly.pdbx_seq_one_letter_code
_entity_poly.pdbx_strand_id
1 'polypeptide(L)'
;MRLKGYLGTNKAEEILTEALYWLYIISMGTNDFLENYYALPNRQLRYTIEEYQNFLTGIARNFITRIYKLGARKISLTGLSPMGCFPLERTTNLISGRECIQKYNKVAKDFNKKLQALVSTLNNELSGIHLVFSNPYDMFYEIIQNPESFGFENKAFACCGTGKFEMSYLCDEYNPFTLRDANKYLFWDSFHPSEKTNAILTAYAVTTNLSVFI
;
A
#
# COMPACT_ATOMS: atom_id res chain seq x y z
N MET A 1 18.52 12.77 22.55
CA MET A 1 19.17 13.95 21.94
C MET A 1 18.08 14.87 21.40
N ARG A 2 18.10 16.19 21.69
CA ARG A 2 17.05 17.15 21.26
C ARG A 2 17.61 18.05 20.16
N LEU A 3 16.83 18.31 19.10
CA LEU A 3 17.23 19.10 17.92
C LEU A 3 17.86 20.46 18.28
N LYS A 4 17.25 21.16 19.25
CA LYS A 4 17.75 22.45 19.78
C LYS A 4 19.18 22.37 20.33
N GLY A 5 19.56 21.25 20.93
CA GLY A 5 20.91 21.04 21.48
C GLY A 5 21.98 20.75 20.43
N TYR A 6 21.59 20.38 19.21
CA TYR A 6 22.52 20.07 18.12
C TYR A 6 22.62 21.19 17.07
N LEU A 7 21.49 21.84 16.76
CA LEU A 7 21.39 22.84 15.67
C LEU A 7 21.22 24.28 16.16
N GLY A 8 21.04 24.49 17.47
CA GLY A 8 20.63 25.77 18.04
C GLY A 8 19.12 26.02 17.91
N THR A 9 18.61 26.95 18.71
CA THR A 9 17.16 27.20 18.85
C THR A 9 16.50 27.63 17.54
N ASN A 10 17.08 28.59 16.83
CA ASN A 10 16.46 29.19 15.62
C ASN A 10 16.32 28.16 14.49
N LYS A 11 17.40 27.44 14.17
CA LYS A 11 17.39 26.42 13.10
C LYS A 11 16.52 25.22 13.45
N ALA A 12 16.45 24.87 14.74
CA ALA A 12 15.51 23.85 15.20
C ALA A 12 14.05 24.31 15.11
N GLU A 13 13.75 25.58 15.37
CA GLU A 13 12.40 26.13 15.21
C GLU A 13 12.00 26.23 13.75
N GLU A 14 12.89 26.66 12.86
CA GLU A 14 12.70 26.66 11.41
C GLU A 14 12.35 25.25 10.89
N ILE A 15 13.15 24.23 11.23
CA ILE A 15 12.88 22.84 10.84
C ILE A 15 11.54 22.34 11.38
N LEU A 16 11.20 22.69 12.63
CA LEU A 16 9.93 22.29 13.24
C LEU A 16 8.73 22.99 12.56
N THR A 17 8.88 24.25 12.17
CA THR A 17 7.87 24.98 11.40
C THR A 17 7.71 24.39 10.01
N GLU A 18 8.81 24.12 9.31
CA GLU A 18 8.77 23.45 8.02
C GLU A 18 8.09 22.09 8.13
N ALA A 19 8.45 21.26 9.13
CA ALA A 19 7.86 19.94 9.38
C ALA A 19 6.32 19.94 9.49
N LEU A 20 5.70 21.05 9.93
CA LEU A 20 4.23 21.18 9.95
C LEU A 20 3.62 21.18 8.54
N TYR A 21 4.39 21.55 7.52
CA TYR A 21 3.97 21.59 6.11
C TYR A 21 4.19 20.26 5.38
N TRP A 22 4.97 19.32 5.93
CA TRP A 22 5.24 18.03 5.27
C TRP A 22 4.03 17.11 5.33
N LEU A 23 3.76 16.45 4.21
CA LEU A 23 2.80 15.36 4.11
C LEU A 23 3.52 14.03 4.37
N TYR A 24 3.06 13.30 5.39
CA TYR A 24 3.57 11.96 5.70
C TYR A 24 2.66 10.90 5.10
N ILE A 25 3.17 10.09 4.17
CA ILE A 25 2.43 8.98 3.57
C ILE A 25 2.87 7.67 4.23
N ILE A 26 1.92 6.93 4.80
CA ILE A 26 2.14 5.66 5.48
C ILE A 26 1.50 4.56 4.64
N SER A 27 2.26 3.51 4.35
CA SER A 27 1.78 2.30 3.68
C SER A 27 2.28 1.08 4.46
N MET A 28 1.36 0.15 4.78
CA MET A 28 1.67 -1.08 5.52
C MET A 28 0.60 -2.15 5.28
N GLY A 29 0.96 -3.41 5.55
CA GLY A 29 0.01 -4.52 5.65
C GLY A 29 0.12 -5.59 4.56
N THR A 30 0.48 -5.27 3.32
CA THR A 30 0.48 -6.27 2.22
C THR A 30 1.37 -7.48 2.55
N ASN A 31 2.62 -7.21 2.96
CA ASN A 31 3.57 -8.27 3.34
C ASN A 31 3.19 -8.91 4.69
N ASP A 32 2.56 -8.16 5.59
CA ASP A 32 2.06 -8.73 6.84
C ASP A 32 1.03 -9.85 6.56
N PHE A 33 0.14 -9.66 5.60
CA PHE A 33 -0.84 -10.68 5.24
C PHE A 33 -0.26 -11.75 4.31
N LEU A 34 0.32 -11.38 3.17
CA LEU A 34 0.76 -12.38 2.17
C LEU A 34 1.96 -13.19 2.65
N GLU A 35 3.02 -12.53 3.12
CA GLU A 35 4.26 -13.21 3.51
C GLU A 35 4.18 -13.73 4.95
N ASN A 36 3.86 -12.86 5.91
CA ASN A 36 3.97 -13.21 7.33
C ASN A 36 2.79 -14.04 7.86
N TYR A 37 1.59 -13.86 7.30
CA TYR A 37 0.39 -14.57 7.73
C TYR A 37 0.07 -15.77 6.83
N TYR A 38 0.04 -15.62 5.51
CA TYR A 38 -0.36 -16.71 4.60
C TYR A 38 0.78 -17.63 4.20
N ALA A 39 1.95 -17.10 3.82
CA ALA A 39 3.07 -17.93 3.38
C ALA A 39 3.81 -18.59 4.56
N LEU A 40 3.98 -17.88 5.68
CA LEU A 40 4.64 -18.39 6.87
C LEU A 40 3.64 -18.77 7.98
N PRO A 41 3.69 -20.00 8.54
CA PRO A 41 2.67 -20.49 9.48
C PRO A 41 2.72 -19.79 10.84
N ASN A 42 3.83 -19.12 11.19
CA ASN A 42 4.09 -18.59 12.53
C ASN A 42 3.00 -17.62 13.04
N ARG A 43 2.43 -16.79 12.16
CA ARG A 43 1.36 -15.85 12.57
C ARG A 43 0.00 -16.53 12.60
N GLN A 44 -0.32 -17.39 11.64
CA GLN A 44 -1.57 -18.15 11.61
C GLN A 44 -1.74 -19.08 12.83
N LEU A 45 -0.63 -19.63 13.34
CA LEU A 45 -0.65 -20.46 14.54
C LEU A 45 -0.90 -19.67 15.84
N ARG A 46 -0.74 -18.33 15.82
CA ARG A 46 -0.85 -17.47 17.00
C ARG A 46 -2.05 -16.55 16.98
N TYR A 47 -2.58 -16.24 15.79
CA TYR A 47 -3.65 -15.28 15.61
C TYR A 47 -4.66 -15.79 14.58
N THR A 48 -5.94 -15.65 14.90
CA THR A 48 -6.99 -15.57 13.87
C THR A 48 -6.75 -14.36 12.98
N ILE A 49 -7.36 -14.34 11.80
CA ILE A 49 -7.17 -13.23 10.85
C ILE A 49 -7.65 -11.90 11.43
N GLU A 50 -8.75 -11.92 12.18
CA GLU A 50 -9.30 -10.74 12.82
C GLU A 50 -8.38 -10.21 13.94
N GLU A 51 -7.86 -11.11 14.79
CA GLU A 51 -6.90 -10.72 15.83
C GLU A 51 -5.64 -10.11 15.21
N TYR A 52 -5.17 -10.66 14.10
CA TYR A 52 -4.00 -10.13 13.40
C TYR A 52 -4.28 -8.76 12.77
N GLN A 53 -5.46 -8.56 12.17
CA GLN A 53 -5.91 -7.24 11.70
C GLN A 53 -5.96 -6.21 12.86
N ASN A 54 -6.48 -6.60 14.02
CA ASN A 54 -6.53 -5.73 15.20
C ASN A 54 -5.11 -5.40 15.70
N PHE A 55 -4.21 -6.39 15.72
CA PHE A 55 -2.81 -6.21 16.07
C PHE A 55 -2.11 -5.19 15.16
N LEU A 56 -2.24 -5.32 13.84
CA LEU A 56 -1.67 -4.38 12.87
C LEU A 56 -2.29 -2.98 12.97
N THR A 57 -3.60 -2.89 13.20
CA THR A 57 -4.30 -1.61 13.45
C THR A 57 -3.74 -0.90 14.69
N GLY A 58 -3.43 -1.67 15.76
CA GLY A 58 -2.76 -1.15 16.95
C GLY A 58 -1.35 -0.63 16.67
N ILE A 59 -0.58 -1.32 15.82
CA ILE A 59 0.74 -0.85 15.36
C ILE A 59 0.61 0.47 14.60
N ALA A 60 -0.33 0.56 13.65
CA ALA A 60 -0.60 1.77 12.89
C ALA A 60 -0.96 2.95 13.82
N ARG A 61 -1.88 2.73 14.77
CA ARG A 61 -2.27 3.73 15.78
C ARG A 61 -1.06 4.24 16.57
N ASN A 62 -0.24 3.32 17.06
CA ASN A 62 0.94 3.64 17.86
C ASN A 62 1.97 4.43 17.05
N PHE A 63 2.20 4.06 15.80
CA PHE A 63 3.12 4.75 14.91
C PHE A 63 2.64 6.18 14.61
N ILE A 64 1.39 6.35 14.19
CA ILE A 64 0.78 7.66 13.91
C ILE A 64 0.85 8.56 15.15
N THR A 65 0.48 8.03 16.31
CA THR A 65 0.55 8.79 17.58
C THR A 65 1.99 9.22 17.92
N ARG A 66 3.00 8.40 17.60
CA ARG A 66 4.41 8.74 17.84
C ARG A 66 4.87 9.87 16.91
N ILE A 67 4.61 9.79 15.61
CA ILE A 67 5.02 10.86 14.68
C ILE A 67 4.23 12.15 14.91
N TYR A 68 2.97 12.04 15.34
CA TYR A 68 2.18 13.19 15.78
C TYR A 68 2.82 13.91 16.98
N LYS A 69 3.29 13.15 17.98
CA LYS A 69 4.04 13.71 19.13
C LYS A 69 5.37 14.35 18.73
N LEU A 70 5.93 13.98 17.58
CA LEU A 70 7.14 14.58 17.00
C LEU A 70 6.84 15.82 16.14
N GLY A 71 5.58 16.15 15.90
CA GLY A 71 5.17 17.35 15.17
C GLY A 71 4.41 17.09 13.87
N ALA A 72 4.27 15.84 13.43
CA ALA A 72 3.51 15.54 12.21
C ALA A 72 2.04 15.96 12.37
N ARG A 73 1.50 16.66 11.37
CA ARG A 73 0.09 17.11 11.36
C ARG A 73 -0.68 16.65 10.12
N LYS A 74 -0.05 16.66 8.93
CA LYS A 74 -0.66 16.19 7.68
C LYS A 74 -0.21 14.75 7.38
N ILE A 75 -1.12 13.79 7.47
CA ILE A 75 -0.79 12.36 7.33
C ILE A 75 -1.79 11.69 6.41
N SER A 76 -1.30 10.89 5.47
CA SER A 76 -2.09 9.97 4.67
C SER A 76 -1.77 8.53 5.06
N LEU A 77 -2.78 7.78 5.48
CA LEU A 77 -2.68 6.35 5.75
C LEU A 77 -3.28 5.57 4.58
N THR A 78 -2.45 4.81 3.89
CA THR A 78 -2.84 4.05 2.70
C THR A 78 -3.34 2.66 3.08
N GLY A 79 -4.46 2.25 2.51
CA GLY A 79 -5.00 0.89 2.64
C GLY A 79 -4.29 -0.13 1.76
N LEU A 80 -4.80 -1.36 1.80
CA LEU A 80 -4.37 -2.47 0.95
C LEU A 80 -5.03 -2.41 -0.42
N SER A 81 -4.27 -2.78 -1.44
CA SER A 81 -4.75 -3.06 -2.79
C SER A 81 -5.45 -4.42 -2.86
N PRO A 82 -6.09 -4.81 -3.98
CA PRO A 82 -6.63 -6.16 -4.18
C PRO A 82 -5.51 -7.21 -4.28
N MET A 83 -4.86 -7.49 -3.16
CA MET A 83 -3.68 -8.33 -3.05
C MET A 83 -3.88 -9.78 -3.53
N GLY A 84 -5.12 -10.28 -3.48
CA GLY A 84 -5.45 -11.61 -4.04
C GLY A 84 -5.38 -11.66 -5.56
N CYS A 85 -5.27 -10.52 -6.24
CA CYS A 85 -5.16 -10.42 -7.70
C CYS A 85 -3.73 -10.30 -8.20
N PHE A 86 -2.72 -10.29 -7.31
CA PHE A 86 -1.32 -10.21 -7.76
C PHE A 86 -0.95 -11.45 -8.58
N PRO A 87 -0.05 -11.33 -9.58
CA PRO A 87 0.29 -12.45 -10.46
C PRO A 87 0.77 -13.70 -9.72
N LEU A 88 1.53 -13.53 -8.63
CA LEU A 88 1.96 -14.62 -7.77
C LEU A 88 0.77 -15.37 -7.17
N GLU A 89 -0.17 -14.64 -6.56
CA GLU A 89 -1.37 -15.22 -5.92
C GLU A 89 -2.32 -15.85 -6.94
N ARG A 90 -2.46 -15.25 -8.11
CA ARG A 90 -3.16 -15.87 -9.23
C ARG A 90 -2.49 -17.17 -9.66
N THR A 91 -1.17 -17.19 -9.76
CA THR A 91 -0.44 -18.37 -10.20
C THR A 91 -0.56 -19.53 -9.22
N THR A 92 -0.56 -19.26 -7.91
CA THR A 92 -0.75 -20.30 -6.88
C THR A 92 -2.19 -20.80 -6.81
N ASN A 93 -3.17 -20.01 -7.27
CA ASN A 93 -4.58 -20.40 -7.34
C ASN A 93 -4.93 -21.31 -8.55
N LEU A 94 -4.19 -22.41 -8.70
CA LEU A 94 -4.34 -23.35 -9.82
C LEU A 94 -5.75 -23.95 -9.92
N ILE A 95 -6.38 -24.23 -8.78
CA ILE A 95 -7.71 -24.87 -8.71
C ILE A 95 -8.80 -23.96 -9.27
N SER A 96 -8.67 -22.63 -9.09
CA SER A 96 -9.68 -21.66 -9.57
C SER A 96 -9.28 -21.03 -10.90
N GLY A 97 -8.50 -21.72 -11.74
CA GLY A 97 -8.13 -21.23 -13.07
C GLY A 97 -7.24 -19.98 -13.06
N ARG A 98 -6.47 -19.75 -11.99
CA ARG A 98 -5.62 -18.56 -11.80
C ARG A 98 -6.39 -17.24 -11.66
N GLU A 99 -7.63 -17.31 -11.18
CA GLU A 99 -8.38 -16.12 -10.77
C GLU A 99 -7.89 -15.51 -9.46
N CYS A 100 -8.33 -14.28 -9.18
CA CYS A 100 -7.99 -13.64 -7.91
C CYS A 100 -8.46 -14.47 -6.71
N ILE A 101 -7.61 -14.59 -5.69
CA ILE A 101 -7.97 -15.24 -4.42
C ILE A 101 -8.91 -14.33 -3.62
N GLN A 102 -10.21 -14.64 -3.68
CA GLN A 102 -11.26 -13.82 -3.05
C GLN A 102 -11.11 -13.70 -1.53
N LYS A 103 -10.57 -14.74 -0.88
CA LYS A 103 -10.27 -14.71 0.56
C LYS A 103 -9.31 -13.57 0.92
N TYR A 104 -8.25 -13.35 0.13
CA TYR A 104 -7.28 -12.29 0.39
C TYR A 104 -7.86 -10.92 0.09
N ASN A 105 -8.63 -10.80 -0.99
CA ASN A 105 -9.36 -9.58 -1.33
C ASN A 105 -10.37 -9.17 -0.25
N LYS A 106 -11.05 -10.14 0.38
CA LYS A 106 -11.94 -9.89 1.51
C LYS A 106 -11.16 -9.31 2.70
N VAL A 107 -10.03 -9.90 3.05
CA VAL A 107 -9.16 -9.43 4.15
C VAL A 107 -8.64 -8.02 3.89
N ALA A 108 -8.25 -7.71 2.66
CA ALA A 108 -7.86 -6.35 2.26
C ALA A 108 -9.00 -5.34 2.52
N LYS A 109 -10.22 -5.65 2.06
CA LYS A 109 -11.39 -4.79 2.29
C LYS A 109 -11.73 -4.63 3.77
N ASP A 110 -11.71 -5.72 4.54
CA ASP A 110 -12.01 -5.69 5.97
C ASP A 110 -10.96 -4.88 6.75
N PHE A 111 -9.68 -5.03 6.40
CA PHE A 111 -8.60 -4.27 7.03
C PHE A 111 -8.68 -2.78 6.67
N ASN A 112 -8.98 -2.45 5.40
CA ASN A 112 -9.19 -1.07 4.96
C ASN A 112 -10.30 -0.38 5.74
N LYS A 113 -11.40 -1.07 6.04
CA LYS A 113 -12.46 -0.54 6.92
C LYS A 113 -11.96 -0.25 8.34
N LYS A 114 -11.12 -1.13 8.91
CA LYS A 114 -10.51 -0.90 10.23
C LYS A 114 -9.56 0.29 10.21
N LEU A 115 -8.75 0.46 9.17
CA LEU A 115 -7.88 1.63 9.00
C LEU A 115 -8.69 2.92 8.83
N GLN A 116 -9.76 2.90 8.05
CA GLN A 116 -10.67 4.04 7.90
C GLN A 116 -11.30 4.45 9.24
N ALA A 117 -11.77 3.48 10.02
CA ALA A 117 -12.29 3.73 11.36
C ALA A 117 -11.21 4.31 12.29
N LEU A 118 -9.99 3.77 12.26
CA LEU A 118 -8.85 4.29 13.01
C LEU A 118 -8.55 5.75 12.66
N VAL A 119 -8.59 6.10 11.38
CA VAL A 119 -8.40 7.47 10.91
C VAL A 119 -9.46 8.39 11.52
N SER A 120 -10.74 8.01 11.46
CA SER A 120 -11.82 8.79 12.08
C SER A 120 -11.63 8.95 13.59
N THR A 121 -11.24 7.89 14.29
CA THR A 121 -10.95 7.95 15.72
C THR A 121 -9.80 8.92 16.04
N LEU A 122 -8.68 8.83 15.31
CA LEU A 122 -7.51 9.66 15.60
C LEU A 122 -7.72 11.13 15.27
N ASN A 123 -8.51 11.47 14.24
CA ASN A 123 -8.89 12.86 13.97
C ASN A 123 -9.72 13.47 15.13
N ASN A 124 -10.54 12.68 15.81
CA ASN A 124 -11.32 13.13 16.97
C ASN A 124 -10.46 13.25 18.25
N GLU A 125 -9.48 12.37 18.42
CA GLU A 125 -8.65 12.32 19.64
C GLU A 125 -7.46 13.30 19.61
N LEU A 126 -6.89 13.56 18.42
CA LEU A 126 -5.63 14.30 18.28
C LEU A 126 -5.89 15.69 17.68
N SER A 127 -5.97 16.71 18.55
CA SER A 127 -6.23 18.08 18.12
C SER A 127 -5.22 18.59 17.09
N GLY A 128 -5.73 19.14 15.97
CA GLY A 128 -4.92 19.71 14.89
C GLY A 128 -4.27 18.69 13.96
N ILE A 129 -4.52 17.39 14.12
CA ILE A 129 -4.15 16.41 13.10
C ILE A 129 -5.09 16.54 11.90
N HIS A 130 -4.53 16.35 10.70
CA HIS A 130 -5.27 16.14 9.47
C HIS A 130 -4.83 14.79 8.92
N LEU A 131 -5.55 13.74 9.33
CA LEU A 131 -5.26 12.37 8.92
C LEU A 131 -6.30 11.91 7.90
N VAL A 132 -5.84 11.42 6.74
CA VAL A 132 -6.71 10.94 5.67
C VAL A 132 -6.46 9.45 5.42
N PHE A 133 -7.54 8.70 5.19
CA PHE A 133 -7.43 7.34 4.68
C PHE A 133 -7.42 7.37 3.15
N SER A 134 -6.35 6.86 2.54
CA SER A 134 -6.24 6.71 1.10
C SER A 134 -6.51 5.26 0.70
N ASN A 135 -7.62 5.01 0.00
CA ASN A 135 -7.97 3.66 -0.44
C ASN A 135 -7.43 3.39 -1.86
N PRO A 136 -6.35 2.60 -2.04
CA PRO A 136 -5.92 2.21 -3.38
C PRO A 136 -6.80 1.10 -3.97
N TYR A 137 -7.63 0.42 -3.14
CA TYR A 137 -8.32 -0.79 -3.55
C TYR A 137 -9.23 -0.57 -4.75
N ASP A 138 -10.10 0.44 -4.69
CA ASP A 138 -11.19 0.59 -5.66
C ASP A 138 -10.66 0.93 -7.05
N MET A 139 -9.75 1.91 -7.14
CA MET A 139 -9.13 2.29 -8.41
C MET A 139 -8.27 1.16 -8.99
N PHE A 140 -7.49 0.47 -8.15
CA PHE A 140 -6.70 -0.66 -8.62
C PHE A 140 -7.60 -1.78 -9.14
N TYR A 141 -8.67 -2.09 -8.40
CA TYR A 141 -9.62 -3.12 -8.81
C TYR A 141 -10.36 -2.74 -10.11
N GLU A 142 -10.68 -1.46 -10.30
CA GLU A 142 -11.25 -0.94 -11.55
C GLU A 142 -10.31 -1.18 -12.75
N ILE A 143 -9.01 -0.89 -12.60
CA ILE A 143 -8.01 -1.19 -13.65
C ILE A 143 -7.94 -2.70 -13.95
N ILE A 144 -8.07 -3.56 -12.92
CA ILE A 144 -8.09 -5.02 -13.09
C ILE A 144 -9.37 -5.48 -13.80
N GLN A 145 -10.53 -4.87 -13.53
CA GLN A 145 -11.77 -5.26 -14.20
C GLN A 145 -11.78 -4.79 -15.65
N ASN A 146 -11.30 -3.57 -15.91
CA ASN A 146 -11.39 -2.90 -17.21
C ASN A 146 -10.02 -2.52 -17.80
N PRO A 147 -9.06 -3.46 -17.95
CA PRO A 147 -7.67 -3.14 -18.31
C PRO A 147 -7.54 -2.41 -19.65
N GLU A 148 -8.37 -2.76 -20.64
CA GLU A 148 -8.36 -2.17 -21.98
C GLU A 148 -8.71 -0.68 -21.95
N SER A 149 -9.60 -0.25 -21.04
CA SER A 149 -9.97 1.16 -20.88
C SER A 149 -8.81 2.02 -20.38
N PHE A 150 -7.79 1.39 -19.78
CA PHE A 150 -6.54 2.02 -19.35
C PHE A 150 -5.37 1.68 -20.30
N GLY A 151 -5.65 1.04 -21.44
CA GLY A 151 -4.66 0.64 -22.43
C GLY A 151 -3.72 -0.47 -21.97
N PHE A 152 -4.18 -1.38 -21.11
CA PHE A 152 -3.46 -2.61 -20.75
C PHE A 152 -3.98 -3.79 -21.56
N GLU A 153 -3.06 -4.63 -22.02
CA GLU A 153 -3.34 -5.88 -22.73
C GLU A 153 -3.29 -7.09 -21.78
N ASN A 154 -2.56 -6.98 -20.66
CA ASN A 154 -2.43 -8.07 -19.69
C ASN A 154 -2.57 -7.59 -18.24
N LYS A 155 -3.52 -8.20 -17.53
CA LYS A 155 -3.80 -7.96 -16.10
C LYS A 155 -3.40 -9.10 -15.17
N ALA A 156 -3.08 -10.28 -15.72
CA ALA A 156 -2.95 -11.52 -14.94
C ALA A 156 -1.49 -11.96 -14.79
N PHE A 157 -0.68 -11.71 -15.82
CA PHE A 157 0.76 -11.99 -15.83
C PHE A 157 1.54 -10.69 -15.79
N ALA A 158 2.71 -10.72 -15.17
CA ALA A 158 3.63 -9.61 -15.16
C ALA A 158 4.44 -9.49 -16.46
N CYS A 159 5.03 -8.30 -16.68
CA CYS A 159 5.91 -8.03 -17.81
C CYS A 159 7.25 -8.78 -17.75
N CYS A 160 7.78 -8.94 -16.54
CA CYS A 160 9.05 -9.62 -16.28
C CYS A 160 8.93 -11.14 -16.33
N GLY A 161 9.94 -11.80 -16.91
CA GLY A 161 10.11 -13.25 -16.78
C GLY A 161 8.96 -14.04 -17.40
N THR A 162 8.54 -15.14 -16.77
CA THR A 162 7.30 -15.82 -17.16
C THR A 162 6.03 -15.09 -16.71
N GLY A 163 6.18 -14.00 -15.96
CA GLY A 163 5.10 -13.17 -15.42
C GLY A 163 4.33 -13.81 -14.27
N LYS A 164 4.90 -14.86 -13.63
CA LYS A 164 4.17 -15.74 -12.72
C LYS A 164 4.72 -15.71 -11.30
N PHE A 165 6.04 -15.77 -11.14
CA PHE A 165 6.72 -15.89 -9.85
C PHE A 165 7.92 -14.95 -9.71
N GLU A 166 8.41 -14.43 -10.84
CA GLU A 166 9.61 -13.64 -10.93
C GLU A 166 9.38 -12.26 -10.30
N MET A 167 10.31 -11.88 -9.44
CA MET A 167 10.36 -10.60 -8.73
C MET A 167 11.80 -10.23 -8.42
N SER A 168 12.05 -8.97 -8.06
CA SER A 168 13.37 -8.51 -7.61
C SER A 168 14.47 -8.82 -8.65
N TYR A 169 15.59 -9.42 -8.22
CA TYR A 169 16.76 -9.73 -9.05
C TYR A 169 16.50 -10.69 -10.22
N LEU A 170 15.34 -11.36 -10.28
CA LEU A 170 14.92 -12.15 -11.44
C LEU A 170 14.34 -11.26 -12.55
N CYS A 171 14.10 -9.99 -12.25
CA CYS A 171 13.49 -9.01 -13.12
C CYS A 171 14.44 -7.86 -13.44
N ASP A 172 14.92 -7.86 -14.68
CA ASP A 172 15.69 -6.77 -15.25
C ASP A 172 15.42 -6.67 -16.76
N GLU A 173 15.88 -5.58 -17.37
CA GLU A 173 15.71 -5.30 -18.80
C GLU A 173 16.54 -6.23 -19.71
N TYR A 174 17.58 -6.87 -19.18
CA TYR A 174 18.45 -7.81 -19.89
C TYR A 174 17.95 -9.26 -19.82
N ASN A 175 16.99 -9.56 -18.95
CA ASN A 175 16.35 -10.87 -18.91
C ASN A 175 15.59 -11.13 -20.23
N PRO A 176 15.91 -12.21 -20.96
CA PRO A 176 15.36 -12.48 -22.29
C PRO A 176 13.84 -12.70 -22.31
N PHE A 177 13.24 -12.97 -21.15
CA PHE A 177 11.79 -13.15 -20.99
C PHE A 177 11.07 -11.86 -20.58
N THR A 178 11.78 -10.80 -20.22
CA THR A 178 11.16 -9.49 -19.97
C THR A 178 10.65 -8.91 -21.29
N LEU A 179 9.35 -8.59 -21.31
CA LEU A 179 8.73 -8.04 -22.50
C LEU A 179 9.13 -6.56 -22.70
N ARG A 180 9.21 -6.16 -23.97
CA ARG A 180 9.76 -4.83 -24.35
C ARG A 180 8.88 -3.65 -23.96
N ASP A 181 7.58 -3.86 -23.77
CA ASP A 181 6.63 -2.79 -23.48
C ASP A 181 5.85 -3.07 -22.19
N ALA A 182 6.40 -2.61 -21.07
CA ALA A 182 5.78 -2.73 -19.75
C ALA A 182 4.49 -1.91 -19.62
N ASN A 183 4.23 -0.93 -20.50
CA ASN A 183 3.01 -0.12 -20.45
C ASN A 183 1.75 -0.87 -20.89
N LYS A 184 1.92 -2.04 -21.52
CA LYS A 184 0.83 -2.96 -21.86
C LYS A 184 0.47 -3.91 -20.71
N TYR A 185 1.28 -3.93 -19.65
CA TYR A 185 1.13 -4.84 -18.52
C TYR A 185 0.78 -4.07 -17.26
N LEU A 186 -0.21 -4.57 -16.52
CA LEU A 186 -0.64 -3.96 -15.26
C LEU A 186 0.44 -4.12 -14.17
N PHE A 187 1.18 -5.22 -14.22
CA PHE A 187 2.24 -5.57 -13.28
C PHE A 187 3.61 -5.58 -13.95
N TRP A 188 4.62 -5.05 -13.25
CA TRP A 188 6.02 -5.15 -13.66
C TRP A 188 6.56 -6.55 -13.38
N ASP A 189 6.42 -6.99 -12.14
CA ASP A 189 6.82 -8.31 -11.65
C ASP A 189 5.63 -9.05 -11.00
N SER A 190 5.85 -10.22 -10.39
CA SER A 190 4.74 -11.02 -9.86
C SER A 190 4.02 -10.42 -8.64
N PHE A 191 4.43 -9.25 -8.16
CA PHE A 191 3.91 -8.59 -6.96
C PHE A 191 3.64 -7.09 -7.15
N HIS A 192 4.53 -6.40 -7.84
CA HIS A 192 4.56 -4.94 -7.96
C HIS A 192 3.88 -4.43 -9.24
N PRO A 193 3.06 -3.36 -9.16
CA PRO A 193 2.46 -2.74 -10.34
C PRO A 193 3.52 -2.16 -11.28
N SER A 194 3.19 -2.06 -12.57
CA SER A 194 4.03 -1.34 -13.53
C SER A 194 4.08 0.16 -13.25
N GLU A 195 5.05 0.86 -13.82
CA GLU A 195 5.17 2.32 -13.71
C GLU A 195 3.88 3.02 -14.14
N LYS A 196 3.28 2.60 -15.27
CA LYS A 196 2.01 3.14 -15.76
C LYS A 196 0.87 2.92 -14.76
N THR A 197 0.75 1.74 -14.17
CA THR A 197 -0.28 1.48 -13.15
C THR A 197 -0.08 2.38 -11.93
N ASN A 198 1.17 2.53 -11.46
CA ASN A 198 1.48 3.44 -10.35
C ASN A 198 1.15 4.90 -10.71
N ALA A 199 1.47 5.37 -11.92
CA ALA A 199 1.16 6.73 -12.36
C ALA A 199 -0.35 7.00 -12.32
N ILE A 200 -1.18 6.05 -12.78
CA ILE A 200 -2.64 6.16 -12.72
C ILE A 200 -3.14 6.21 -11.27
N LEU A 201 -2.64 5.31 -10.41
CA LEU A 201 -3.02 5.25 -8.99
C LEU A 201 -2.61 6.51 -8.22
N THR A 202 -1.41 7.03 -8.50
CA THR A 202 -0.91 8.27 -7.91
C THR A 202 -1.74 9.46 -8.37
N ALA A 203 -2.03 9.58 -9.67
CA ALA A 203 -2.89 10.65 -10.19
C ALA A 203 -4.27 10.61 -9.50
N TYR A 204 -4.89 9.43 -9.41
CA TYR A 204 -6.15 9.25 -8.69
C TYR A 204 -6.04 9.66 -7.22
N ALA A 205 -5.01 9.23 -6.50
CA ALA A 205 -4.81 9.57 -5.09
C ALA A 205 -4.60 11.07 -4.87
N VAL A 206 -3.87 11.74 -5.76
CA VAL A 206 -3.63 13.19 -5.72
C VAL A 206 -4.91 13.97 -5.94
N THR A 207 -5.72 13.59 -6.93
CA THR A 207 -6.97 14.31 -7.25
C THR A 207 -8.13 14.01 -6.30
N THR A 208 -8.03 12.93 -5.51
CA THR A 208 -9.09 12.52 -4.57
C THR A 208 -8.65 12.76 -3.13
N ASN A 209 -7.93 11.80 -2.55
CA ASN A 209 -7.66 11.73 -1.11
C ASN A 209 -6.66 12.80 -0.66
N LEU A 210 -5.64 13.09 -1.46
CA LEU A 210 -4.57 14.02 -1.08
C LEU A 210 -4.87 15.48 -1.43
N SER A 211 -5.93 15.73 -2.21
CA SER A 211 -6.36 17.08 -2.60
C SER A 211 -6.63 17.99 -1.40
N VAL A 212 -7.03 17.44 -0.25
CA VAL A 212 -7.27 18.19 0.99
C VAL A 212 -6.00 18.78 1.61
N PHE A 213 -4.82 18.33 1.19
CA PHE A 213 -3.53 18.83 1.69
C PHE A 213 -2.86 19.86 0.79
N ILE A 214 -3.37 20.01 -0.44
CA ILE A 214 -2.90 20.90 -1.50
C ILE A 214 -3.72 22.19 -1.46
#